data_AF-A0A950ISM4-F1
#
_entry.id   AF-A0A950ISM4-F1
#
_cell.length_a   1.000
_cell.length_b   1.000
_cell.length_c   1.000
_cell.angle_alpha   90.00
_cell.angle_beta   90.00
_cell.angle_gamma   90.00
#
_symmetry.space_group_name_H-M   'P 1'
#
loop_
_entity.id
_entity.type
_entity.pdbx_description
1 polymer ?
#
loop_
_entity_poly.entity_id
_entity_poly.type
_entity_poly.pdbx_seq_one_letter_code
_entity_poly.pdbx_strand_id
1 'polypeptide(L)'
;MRKFADNEIVDYCVIGVGSAGGVLLQRLARAGFQVVGLEAGPFWDTEKDWVSDEKGSHELYWNDLRITGGTHPLALGNNNSGKGVGGGSVHWAAFTPRFHPSDFRIYSQDRVGVDWPISYWDLKPYYELLEKEIPVAGPAWFPWGDPHGHPYGPHPLGGVGDVLVRGCSRMGIRTVAGGPVAILSASHGDRPHCIYRGFCLQGCKVGAKASTLITHVPDAITHGAEIRAHSMAARISLRTDGRVDGVIYYDRNGKERFQRARCVIVSGYAIETPRLLLNSACPGYAHGLANSSGTLGKYLMAQAGNVVAGRFPDLIRLYKAPPAHALSEEFYETDPHRDFARGFAIQTVGPLPIAFAKQMIAAVGA
;
A
#
# COMPACT_ATOMS: atom_id res chain seq x y z
N MET A 1 -13.16 -5.20 21.71
CA MET A 1 -13.43 -5.83 20.40
C MET A 1 -14.43 -6.95 20.60
N ARG A 2 -15.49 -7.00 19.77
CA ARG A 2 -16.45 -8.12 19.74
C ARG A 2 -15.71 -9.41 19.32
N LYS A 3 -16.15 -10.56 19.79
CA LYS A 3 -15.69 -11.86 19.31
C LYS A 3 -16.88 -12.68 18.85
N PHE A 4 -16.87 -13.08 17.59
CA PHE A 4 -17.84 -14.01 17.02
C PHE A 4 -17.41 -15.45 17.34
N ALA A 5 -18.37 -16.36 17.51
CA ALA A 5 -18.03 -17.77 17.67
C ALA A 5 -17.53 -18.36 16.34
N ASP A 6 -16.67 -19.38 16.40
CA ASP A 6 -16.11 -20.03 15.20
C ASP A 6 -17.22 -20.52 14.23
N ASN A 7 -18.38 -20.94 14.74
CA ASN A 7 -19.51 -21.43 13.93
C ASN A 7 -20.55 -20.35 13.59
N GLU A 8 -20.40 -19.12 14.06
CA GLU A 8 -21.35 -18.03 13.79
C GLU A 8 -21.23 -17.58 12.34
N ILE A 9 -22.37 -17.42 11.65
CA ILE A 9 -22.41 -16.89 10.28
C ILE A 9 -22.35 -15.38 10.35
N VAL A 10 -21.28 -14.78 9.84
CA VAL A 10 -21.14 -13.33 9.71
C VAL A 10 -21.57 -12.85 8.32
N ASP A 11 -21.88 -11.56 8.18
CA ASP A 11 -22.22 -10.99 6.87
C ASP A 11 -21.00 -10.98 5.95
N TYR A 12 -19.84 -10.55 6.48
CA TYR A 12 -18.61 -10.41 5.70
C TYR A 12 -17.40 -10.98 6.43
N CYS A 13 -16.62 -11.80 5.72
CA CYS A 13 -15.27 -12.20 6.12
C CYS A 13 -14.25 -11.52 5.18
N VAL A 14 -13.42 -10.64 5.73
CA VAL A 14 -12.38 -9.91 4.99
C VAL A 14 -11.05 -10.60 5.22
N ILE A 15 -10.42 -11.09 4.15
CA ILE A 15 -9.15 -11.81 4.21
C ILE A 15 -8.00 -10.85 3.89
N GLY A 16 -7.11 -10.68 4.85
CA GLY A 16 -6.01 -9.72 4.82
C GLY A 16 -6.46 -8.35 5.31
N VAL A 17 -5.95 -7.90 6.45
CA VAL A 17 -6.32 -6.63 7.08
C VAL A 17 -5.27 -5.57 6.76
N GLY A 18 -4.95 -5.47 5.46
CA GLY A 18 -3.98 -4.52 4.91
C GLY A 18 -4.60 -3.17 4.56
N SER A 19 -4.02 -2.47 3.57
CA SER A 19 -4.51 -1.17 3.10
C SER A 19 -5.96 -1.23 2.59
N ALA A 20 -6.30 -2.22 1.76
CA ALA A 20 -7.66 -2.35 1.23
C ALA A 20 -8.61 -2.97 2.27
N GLY A 21 -8.21 -4.09 2.88
CA GLY A 21 -9.05 -4.82 3.83
C GLY A 21 -9.39 -4.00 5.07
N GLY A 22 -8.46 -3.21 5.61
CA GLY A 22 -8.71 -2.33 6.74
C GLY A 22 -9.73 -1.23 6.45
N VAL A 23 -9.70 -0.64 5.24
CA VAL A 23 -10.70 0.34 4.81
C VAL A 23 -12.07 -0.32 4.70
N LEU A 24 -12.16 -1.48 4.02
CA LEU A 24 -13.42 -2.20 3.82
C LEU A 24 -14.04 -2.66 5.15
N LEU A 25 -13.22 -3.17 6.08
CA LEU A 25 -13.65 -3.52 7.43
C LEU A 25 -14.36 -2.35 8.11
N GLN A 26 -13.76 -1.17 8.05
CA GLN A 26 -14.32 0.03 8.65
C GLN A 26 -15.63 0.46 8.00
N ARG A 27 -15.69 0.50 6.67
CA ARG A 27 -16.91 0.85 5.93
C ARG A 27 -18.07 -0.10 6.25
N LEU A 28 -17.81 -1.41 6.26
CA LEU A 28 -18.82 -2.43 6.52
C LEU A 28 -19.28 -2.41 7.98
N ALA A 29 -18.37 -2.26 8.93
CA ALA A 29 -18.72 -2.17 10.35
C ALA A 29 -19.54 -0.92 10.66
N ARG A 30 -19.17 0.25 10.10
CA ARG A 30 -19.96 1.49 10.22
C ARG A 30 -21.38 1.35 9.66
N ALA A 31 -21.56 0.53 8.63
CA ALA A 31 -22.86 0.22 8.07
C ALA A 31 -23.69 -0.76 8.93
N GLY A 32 -23.15 -1.24 10.05
CA GLY A 32 -23.84 -2.13 11.00
C GLY A 32 -23.75 -3.62 10.68
N PHE A 33 -22.92 -4.01 9.71
CA PHE A 33 -22.75 -5.42 9.36
C PHE A 33 -21.89 -6.18 10.39
N GLN A 34 -22.12 -7.48 10.48
CA GLN A 34 -21.23 -8.37 11.23
C GLN A 34 -20.01 -8.71 10.37
N VAL A 35 -18.83 -8.24 10.79
CA VAL A 35 -17.60 -8.36 10.00
C VAL A 35 -16.46 -8.98 10.80
N VAL A 36 -15.82 -9.99 10.21
CA VAL A 36 -14.58 -10.60 10.73
C VAL A 36 -13.46 -10.35 9.74
N GLY A 37 -12.34 -9.81 10.22
CA GLY A 37 -11.08 -9.71 9.49
C GLY A 37 -10.13 -10.84 9.87
N LEU A 38 -9.61 -11.58 8.90
CA LEU A 38 -8.55 -12.59 9.09
C LEU A 38 -7.21 -12.01 8.64
N GLU A 39 -6.22 -11.99 9.54
CA GLU A 39 -4.89 -11.48 9.23
C GLU A 39 -3.81 -12.53 9.58
N ALA A 40 -2.93 -12.81 8.62
CA ALA A 40 -1.89 -13.83 8.78
C ALA A 40 -0.82 -13.45 9.82
N GLY A 41 -0.53 -12.16 9.97
CA GLY A 41 0.45 -11.65 10.93
C GLY A 41 -0.14 -11.16 12.26
N PRO A 42 0.70 -10.54 13.10
CA PRO A 42 0.30 -10.04 14.41
C PRO A 42 -0.62 -8.80 14.32
N PHE A 43 -1.28 -8.51 15.44
CA PHE A 43 -1.86 -7.19 15.69
C PHE A 43 -0.81 -6.38 16.44
N TRP A 44 -0.19 -5.42 15.74
CA TRP A 44 0.91 -4.63 16.27
C TRP A 44 0.48 -3.66 17.37
N ASP A 45 1.26 -3.60 18.45
CA ASP A 45 1.36 -2.47 19.38
C ASP A 45 2.58 -1.64 18.98
N THR A 46 2.37 -0.44 18.44
CA THR A 46 3.45 0.37 17.88
C THR A 46 4.48 0.80 18.92
N GLU A 47 4.10 0.89 20.19
CA GLU A 47 5.01 1.31 21.26
C GLU A 47 5.87 0.16 21.77
N LYS A 48 5.29 -1.05 21.84
CA LYS A 48 5.95 -2.23 22.40
C LYS A 48 6.69 -3.05 21.35
N ASP A 49 6.06 -3.28 20.19
CA ASP A 49 6.58 -4.21 19.20
C ASP A 49 7.64 -3.55 18.32
N TRP A 50 7.50 -2.25 18.03
CA TRP A 50 8.39 -1.60 17.06
C TRP A 50 9.60 -0.96 17.73
N VAL A 51 10.76 -1.22 17.16
CA VAL A 51 12.03 -0.66 17.61
C VAL A 51 12.52 0.44 16.70
N SER A 52 13.36 1.31 17.26
CA SER A 52 13.98 2.40 16.53
C SER A 52 15.24 1.97 15.76
N ASP A 53 15.21 0.78 15.18
CA ASP A 53 16.35 0.12 14.55
C ASP A 53 15.97 -0.39 13.15
N GLU A 54 16.77 -0.05 12.14
CA GLU A 54 16.45 -0.35 10.75
C GLU A 54 16.39 -1.86 10.47
N LYS A 55 17.29 -2.65 11.07
CA LYS A 55 17.30 -4.10 10.92
C LYS A 55 16.16 -4.74 11.69
N GLY A 56 15.85 -4.26 12.89
CA GLY A 56 14.77 -4.72 13.74
C GLY A 56 13.39 -4.61 13.06
N SER A 57 13.17 -3.56 12.26
CA SER A 57 11.92 -3.36 11.53
C SER A 57 11.62 -4.39 10.42
N HIS A 58 12.52 -5.32 10.12
CA HIS A 58 12.31 -6.34 9.09
C HIS A 58 11.18 -7.33 9.41
N GLU A 59 10.75 -7.42 10.66
CA GLU A 59 9.59 -8.23 11.07
C GLU A 59 8.26 -7.71 10.52
N LEU A 60 8.22 -6.44 10.09
CA LEU A 60 7.05 -5.84 9.44
C LEU A 60 6.81 -6.41 8.04
N TYR A 61 7.84 -6.99 7.43
CA TYR A 61 7.82 -7.49 6.07
C TYR A 61 7.27 -8.92 5.98
N TRP A 62 6.67 -9.26 4.84
CA TRP A 62 6.31 -10.64 4.56
C TRP A 62 7.46 -11.35 3.83
N ASN A 63 8.31 -12.02 4.60
CA ASN A 63 9.56 -12.62 4.09
C ASN A 63 9.43 -14.08 3.60
N ASP A 64 8.24 -14.68 3.66
CA ASP A 64 7.99 -16.02 3.13
C ASP A 64 8.32 -16.05 1.62
N LEU A 65 8.89 -17.17 1.15
CA LEU A 65 9.37 -17.31 -0.24
C LEU A 65 8.29 -16.91 -1.26
N ARG A 66 8.66 -15.98 -2.15
CA ARG A 66 7.83 -15.54 -3.28
C ARG A 66 8.48 -15.95 -4.58
N ILE A 67 7.73 -16.64 -5.42
CA ILE A 67 8.19 -17.08 -6.74
C ILE A 67 7.34 -16.37 -7.78
N THR A 68 8.01 -15.67 -8.69
CA THR A 68 7.40 -15.13 -9.90
C THR A 68 7.92 -15.96 -11.08
N GLY A 69 7.03 -16.24 -12.04
CA GLY A 69 7.35 -17.00 -13.24
C GLY A 69 7.11 -16.18 -14.51
N GLY A 70 7.10 -16.85 -15.65
CA GLY A 70 6.92 -16.23 -16.97
C GLY A 70 8.26 -15.95 -17.67
N THR A 71 8.19 -15.26 -18.80
CA THR A 71 9.36 -14.94 -19.63
C THR A 71 10.28 -13.89 -19.00
N HIS A 72 9.74 -13.03 -18.14
CA HIS A 72 10.46 -11.97 -17.44
C HIS A 72 10.07 -11.97 -15.95
N PRO A 73 10.56 -12.92 -15.16
CA PRO A 73 10.19 -13.02 -13.75
C PRO A 73 10.65 -11.78 -12.97
N LEU A 74 9.77 -11.25 -12.11
CA LEU A 74 10.06 -10.10 -11.27
C LEU A 74 10.75 -10.54 -9.97
N ALA A 75 11.91 -9.98 -9.67
CA ALA A 75 12.51 -10.11 -8.36
C ALA A 75 11.72 -9.26 -7.34
N LEU A 76 11.07 -9.91 -6.38
CA LEU A 76 10.34 -9.22 -5.32
C LEU A 76 11.26 -8.98 -4.14
N GLY A 77 11.48 -7.71 -3.79
CA GLY A 77 12.20 -7.32 -2.58
C GLY A 77 11.39 -7.59 -1.32
N ASN A 78 12.09 -7.82 -0.20
CA ASN A 78 11.46 -8.13 1.09
C ASN A 78 10.47 -7.05 1.56
N ASN A 79 10.76 -5.78 1.30
CA ASN A 79 9.92 -4.65 1.71
C ASN A 79 8.71 -4.39 0.78
N ASN A 80 8.44 -5.24 -0.21
CA ASN A 80 7.31 -5.06 -1.14
C ASN A 80 5.95 -5.41 -0.52
N SER A 81 5.93 -6.11 0.62
CA SER A 81 4.69 -6.51 1.29
C SER A 81 4.85 -6.53 2.81
N GLY A 82 3.75 -6.37 3.54
CA GLY A 82 3.72 -6.43 5.00
C GLY A 82 2.84 -7.55 5.51
N LYS A 83 3.21 -8.15 6.64
CA LYS A 83 2.47 -9.23 7.31
C LYS A 83 2.02 -8.73 8.68
N GLY A 84 0.72 -8.76 8.96
CA GLY A 84 0.14 -8.21 10.19
C GLY A 84 -0.87 -7.10 9.91
N VAL A 85 -1.62 -6.72 10.95
CA VAL A 85 -2.71 -5.75 10.85
C VAL A 85 -2.17 -4.40 10.37
N GLY A 86 -2.73 -3.87 9.29
CA GLY A 86 -2.21 -2.71 8.56
C GLY A 86 -1.51 -3.08 7.24
N GLY A 87 -1.01 -4.32 7.11
CA GLY A 87 -0.31 -4.81 5.92
C GLY A 87 0.85 -3.89 5.50
N GLY A 88 1.05 -3.69 4.19
CA GLY A 88 2.09 -2.81 3.69
C GLY A 88 1.97 -1.34 4.14
N SER A 89 0.79 -0.87 4.57
CA SER A 89 0.62 0.51 5.04
C SER A 89 1.35 0.80 6.37
N VAL A 90 1.81 -0.22 7.11
CA VAL A 90 2.62 0.03 8.32
C VAL A 90 4.02 0.52 7.95
N HIS A 91 4.57 0.08 6.81
CA HIS A 91 5.96 0.33 6.38
C HIS A 91 6.11 0.97 4.99
N TRP A 92 5.03 1.41 4.35
CA TRP A 92 5.09 2.28 3.16
C TRP A 92 5.61 3.70 3.47
N ALA A 93 6.02 4.42 2.42
CA ALA A 93 6.51 5.81 2.50
C ALA A 93 5.42 6.83 2.85
N ALA A 94 4.14 6.43 2.82
CA ALA A 94 2.97 7.30 2.85
C ALA A 94 2.90 8.31 1.70
N PHE A 95 3.59 8.03 0.59
CA PHE A 95 3.45 8.80 -0.64
C PHE A 95 2.10 8.49 -1.29
N THR A 96 1.32 9.52 -1.63
CA THR A 96 -0.07 9.38 -2.11
C THR A 96 -0.33 10.16 -3.39
N PRO A 97 0.31 9.80 -4.52
CA PRO A 97 -0.04 10.36 -5.82
C PRO A 97 -1.42 9.87 -6.25
N ARG A 98 -2.11 10.65 -7.09
CA ARG A 98 -3.30 10.20 -7.82
C ARG A 98 -2.88 9.63 -9.17
N PHE A 99 -3.67 8.69 -9.71
CA PHE A 99 -3.55 8.38 -11.14
C PHE A 99 -3.94 9.62 -11.97
N HIS A 100 -3.37 9.77 -13.16
CA HIS A 100 -3.76 10.79 -14.12
C HIS A 100 -4.95 10.32 -14.97
N PRO A 101 -5.75 11.23 -15.54
CA PRO A 101 -6.80 10.87 -16.50
C PRO A 101 -6.30 9.98 -17.66
N SER A 102 -5.05 10.16 -18.10
CA SER A 102 -4.41 9.35 -19.14
C SER A 102 -4.11 7.90 -18.71
N ASP A 103 -3.97 7.61 -17.41
CA ASP A 103 -3.78 6.23 -16.91
C ASP A 103 -4.98 5.31 -17.17
N PHE A 104 -6.16 5.90 -17.38
CA PHE A 104 -7.39 5.15 -17.65
C PHE A 104 -7.58 4.83 -19.13
N ARG A 105 -6.74 5.40 -20.01
CA ARG A 105 -6.89 5.34 -21.48
C ARG A 105 -5.59 4.97 -22.21
N ILE A 106 -4.71 4.21 -21.55
CA ILE A 106 -3.36 3.89 -22.03
C ILE A 106 -3.35 3.17 -23.38
N TYR A 107 -4.33 2.30 -23.66
CA TYR A 107 -4.39 1.58 -24.93
C TYR A 107 -4.94 2.49 -26.03
N SER A 108 -6.01 3.22 -25.75
CA SER A 108 -6.61 4.13 -26.74
C SER A 108 -5.67 5.29 -27.11
N GLN A 109 -4.86 5.78 -26.18
CA GLN A 109 -3.95 6.92 -26.39
C GLN A 109 -2.55 6.48 -26.85
N ASP A 110 -1.96 5.51 -26.16
CA ASP A 110 -0.54 5.16 -26.32
C ASP A 110 -0.32 3.80 -26.99
N ARG A 111 -1.39 3.05 -27.28
CA ARG A 111 -1.36 1.70 -27.88
C ARG A 111 -0.59 0.67 -27.05
N VAL A 112 -0.44 0.90 -25.75
CA VAL A 112 0.17 -0.03 -24.79
C VAL A 112 -0.82 -0.44 -23.69
N GLY A 113 -0.67 -1.64 -23.15
CA GLY A 113 -1.52 -2.14 -22.07
C GLY A 113 -3.00 -2.27 -22.45
N VAL A 114 -3.90 -1.90 -21.53
CA VAL A 114 -5.35 -1.96 -21.68
C VAL A 114 -6.00 -0.74 -21.05
N ASP A 115 -7.11 -0.27 -21.62
CA ASP A 115 -7.91 0.79 -21.00
C ASP A 115 -8.67 0.25 -19.77
N TRP A 116 -8.88 1.13 -18.79
CA TRP A 116 -9.71 0.80 -17.64
C TRP A 116 -11.19 0.82 -18.04
N PRO A 117 -12.04 -0.04 -17.46
CA PRO A 117 -13.48 -0.02 -17.67
C PRO A 117 -14.19 1.10 -16.88
N ILE A 118 -13.43 1.96 -16.21
CA ILE A 118 -13.85 3.13 -15.46
C ILE A 118 -12.93 4.30 -15.84
N SER A 119 -13.32 5.51 -15.47
CA SER A 119 -12.54 6.71 -15.70
C SER A 119 -11.94 7.27 -14.40
N TYR A 120 -10.99 8.19 -14.56
CA TYR A 120 -10.48 9.00 -13.44
C TYR A 120 -11.60 9.68 -12.65
N TRP A 121 -12.64 10.15 -13.35
CA TRP A 121 -13.75 10.90 -12.75
C TRP A 121 -14.61 10.04 -11.83
N ASP A 122 -14.65 8.72 -12.06
CA ASP A 122 -15.32 7.78 -11.17
C ASP A 122 -14.56 7.63 -9.84
N LEU A 123 -13.23 7.75 -9.87
CA LEU A 123 -12.37 7.63 -8.68
C LEU A 123 -12.07 8.96 -7.98
N LYS A 124 -12.17 10.10 -8.67
CA LYS A 124 -11.87 11.44 -8.11
C LYS A 124 -12.55 11.69 -6.75
N PRO A 125 -13.86 11.44 -6.56
CA PRO A 125 -14.51 11.64 -5.26
C PRO A 125 -13.90 10.76 -4.15
N TYR A 126 -13.41 9.58 -4.48
CA TYR A 126 -12.78 8.66 -3.53
C TYR A 126 -11.35 9.07 -3.20
N TYR A 127 -10.59 9.63 -4.16
CA TYR A 127 -9.30 10.27 -3.85
C TYR A 127 -9.48 11.41 -2.85
N GLU A 128 -10.42 12.33 -3.13
CA GLU A 128 -10.70 13.48 -2.25
C GLU A 128 -11.21 13.06 -0.86
N LEU A 129 -12.00 11.99 -0.80
CA LEU A 129 -12.46 11.42 0.46
C LEU A 129 -11.29 10.85 1.28
N LEU A 130 -10.47 10.00 0.66
CA LEU A 130 -9.35 9.36 1.36
C LEU A 130 -8.29 10.37 1.78
N GLU A 131 -8.01 11.39 0.97
CA GLU A 131 -7.06 12.45 1.34
C GLU A 131 -7.45 13.21 2.62
N LYS A 132 -8.74 13.26 2.96
CA LYS A 132 -9.22 13.82 4.23
C LYS A 132 -9.09 12.82 5.38
N GLU A 133 -9.39 11.56 5.11
CA GLU A 133 -9.40 10.48 6.12
C GLU A 133 -7.99 10.01 6.53
N ILE A 134 -7.08 9.87 5.56
CA ILE A 134 -5.65 9.59 5.76
C ILE A 134 -4.83 10.86 5.54
N PRO A 135 -5.09 11.89 6.35
CA PRO A 135 -4.90 13.31 6.08
C PRO A 135 -3.63 13.58 5.29
N VAL A 136 -3.82 13.83 4.00
CA VAL A 136 -2.74 13.99 3.04
C VAL A 136 -2.29 15.45 3.06
N ALA A 137 -1.04 15.65 3.46
CA ALA A 137 -0.33 16.91 3.34
C ALA A 137 0.28 17.06 1.96
N GLY A 138 0.18 18.24 1.36
CA GLY A 138 0.81 18.53 0.08
C GLY A 138 0.63 19.99 -0.33
N PRO A 139 1.10 20.37 -1.53
CA PRO A 139 0.96 21.72 -2.02
C PRO A 139 -0.51 22.14 -2.20
N ALA A 140 -0.80 23.43 -2.03
CA ALA A 140 -2.10 24.00 -2.35
C ALA A 140 -2.43 23.94 -3.85
N TRP A 141 -1.40 23.77 -4.68
CA TRP A 141 -1.52 23.59 -6.12
C TRP A 141 -0.53 22.52 -6.61
N PHE A 142 -1.08 21.40 -7.07
CA PHE A 142 -0.39 20.31 -7.75
C PHE A 142 -0.69 20.40 -9.25
N PRO A 143 0.31 20.62 -10.13
CA PRO A 143 0.06 21.06 -11.49
C PRO A 143 -0.11 19.94 -12.54
N TRP A 144 0.00 18.67 -12.14
CA TRP A 144 -0.03 17.52 -13.06
C TRP A 144 -1.33 16.69 -12.93
N GLY A 145 -1.62 15.89 -13.96
CA GLY A 145 -2.85 15.09 -14.04
C GLY A 145 -4.10 15.96 -14.15
N ASP A 146 -5.02 15.80 -13.19
CA ASP A 146 -6.10 16.76 -12.93
C ASP A 146 -5.62 17.72 -11.83
N PRO A 147 -5.26 18.98 -12.17
CA PRO A 147 -4.67 19.89 -11.19
C PRO A 147 -5.58 20.13 -9.99
N HIS A 148 -5.01 20.04 -8.79
CA HIS A 148 -5.77 20.08 -7.54
C HIS A 148 -4.91 20.62 -6.39
N GLY A 149 -5.53 20.85 -5.23
CA GLY A 149 -4.84 21.16 -3.98
C GLY A 149 -5.08 20.08 -2.93
N HIS A 150 -4.17 19.95 -1.98
CA HIS A 150 -4.33 19.03 -0.86
C HIS A 150 -5.01 19.70 0.35
N PRO A 151 -5.77 18.93 1.16
CA PRO A 151 -6.52 19.48 2.28
C PRO A 151 -5.65 19.96 3.45
N TYR A 152 -4.40 19.48 3.55
CA TYR A 152 -3.46 19.87 4.58
C TYR A 152 -2.17 20.42 3.98
N GLY A 153 -1.58 21.40 4.67
CA GLY A 153 -0.41 22.13 4.19
C GLY A 153 0.85 21.25 4.05
N PRO A 154 1.77 21.62 3.15
CA PRO A 154 2.97 20.85 2.85
C PRO A 154 3.93 20.79 4.05
N HIS A 155 4.75 19.73 4.10
CA HIS A 155 5.85 19.68 5.05
C HIS A 155 6.94 20.74 4.74
N PRO A 156 7.60 21.32 5.77
CA PRO A 156 8.77 22.16 5.59
C PRO A 156 9.89 21.40 4.89
N LEU A 157 10.55 22.03 3.93
CA LEU A 157 11.53 21.38 3.06
C LEU A 157 12.73 20.82 3.85
N GLY A 158 13.10 19.59 3.54
CA GLY A 158 14.25 18.88 4.09
C GLY A 158 15.41 18.92 3.10
N GLY A 159 16.61 18.56 3.55
CA GLY A 159 17.84 18.71 2.74
C GLY A 159 17.78 18.03 1.36
N VAL A 160 17.18 16.83 1.26
CA VAL A 160 17.04 16.12 -0.03
C VAL A 160 16.09 16.85 -0.98
N GLY A 161 14.95 17.31 -0.45
CA GLY A 161 13.97 18.06 -1.22
C GLY A 161 14.53 19.39 -1.71
N ASP A 162 15.28 20.11 -0.86
CA ASP A 162 15.96 21.35 -1.24
C ASP A 162 16.93 21.15 -2.40
N VAL A 163 17.78 20.13 -2.33
CA VAL A 163 18.73 19.81 -3.40
C VAL A 163 18.00 19.50 -4.72
N LEU A 164 16.94 18.70 -4.68
CA LEU A 164 16.15 18.39 -5.87
C LEU A 164 15.52 19.65 -6.47
N VAL A 165 14.83 20.45 -5.65
CA VAL A 165 14.15 21.68 -6.09
C VAL A 165 15.16 22.67 -6.69
N ARG A 166 16.32 22.88 -6.06
CA ARG A 166 17.38 23.76 -6.59
C ARG A 166 17.93 23.26 -7.92
N GLY A 167 18.17 21.95 -8.05
CA GLY A 167 18.67 21.35 -9.28
C GLY A 167 17.67 21.51 -10.43
N CYS A 168 16.42 21.08 -10.21
CA CYS A 168 15.35 21.21 -11.19
C CYS A 168 15.10 22.66 -11.60
N SER A 169 15.09 23.60 -10.64
CA SER A 169 14.88 25.03 -10.93
C SER A 169 15.94 25.61 -11.87
N ARG A 170 17.23 25.23 -11.72
CA ARG A 170 18.30 25.67 -12.63
C ARG A 170 18.15 25.09 -14.05
N MET A 171 17.50 23.95 -14.16
CA MET A 171 17.23 23.27 -15.44
C MET A 171 15.87 23.68 -16.04
N GLY A 172 15.10 24.53 -15.37
CA GLY A 172 13.74 24.88 -15.81
C GLY A 172 12.69 23.78 -15.61
N ILE A 173 12.99 22.76 -14.82
CA ILE A 173 12.08 21.64 -14.52
C ILE A 173 11.18 22.03 -13.34
N ARG A 174 9.87 21.92 -13.52
CA ARG A 174 8.87 22.19 -12.48
C ARG A 174 8.92 21.13 -11.39
N THR A 175 8.80 21.56 -10.15
CA THR A 175 8.74 20.68 -8.97
C THR A 175 7.65 21.13 -8.02
N VAL A 176 7.14 20.18 -7.23
CA VAL A 176 6.39 20.47 -6.01
C VAL A 176 7.16 19.90 -4.81
N ALA A 177 6.89 20.47 -3.64
CA ALA A 177 7.55 20.10 -2.40
C ALA A 177 6.56 19.97 -1.25
N GLY A 178 6.97 19.21 -0.23
CA GLY A 178 6.22 18.96 0.99
C GLY A 178 5.18 17.84 0.92
N GLY A 179 5.07 17.11 -0.20
CA GLY A 179 4.06 16.05 -0.40
C GLY A 179 3.74 15.80 -1.89
N PRO A 180 2.70 15.00 -2.21
CA PRO A 180 1.66 14.52 -1.31
C PRO A 180 2.07 13.34 -0.42
N VAL A 181 1.88 13.50 0.89
CA VAL A 181 2.12 12.43 1.86
C VAL A 181 1.01 12.32 2.90
N ALA A 182 0.60 11.10 3.26
CA ALA A 182 -0.34 10.81 4.35
C ALA A 182 0.35 10.88 5.73
N ILE A 183 0.99 12.02 5.98
CA ILE A 183 1.72 12.39 7.19
C ILE A 183 1.43 13.87 7.41
N LEU A 184 1.17 14.28 8.65
CA LEU A 184 0.95 15.68 8.97
C LEU A 184 2.12 16.31 9.72
N SER A 185 2.39 17.58 9.43
CA SER A 185 3.30 18.44 10.19
C SER A 185 2.66 19.01 11.46
N ALA A 186 1.35 18.82 11.64
CA ALA A 186 0.56 19.23 12.79
C ALA A 186 -0.30 18.06 13.31
N SER A 187 -0.72 18.11 14.57
CA SER A 187 -1.61 17.10 15.15
C SER A 187 -3.00 17.21 14.53
N HIS A 188 -3.70 16.09 14.41
CA HIS A 188 -5.06 16.04 13.86
C HIS A 188 -5.88 14.94 14.52
N GLY A 189 -6.96 15.33 15.21
CA GLY A 189 -7.74 14.40 16.03
C GLY A 189 -6.86 13.82 17.15
N ASP A 190 -6.87 12.50 17.27
CA ASP A 190 -6.06 11.71 18.19
C ASP A 190 -4.63 11.42 17.66
N ARG A 191 -4.31 11.86 16.43
CA ARG A 191 -3.01 11.60 15.83
C ARG A 191 -2.00 12.71 16.12
N PRO A 192 -0.79 12.35 16.62
CA PRO A 192 0.26 13.32 16.84
C PRO A 192 0.90 13.75 15.50
N HIS A 193 1.55 14.91 15.51
CA HIS A 193 2.34 15.40 14.38
C HIS A 193 3.60 14.55 14.15
N CYS A 194 4.13 14.62 12.92
CA CYS A 194 5.40 13.99 12.57
C CYS A 194 6.58 14.65 13.32
N ILE A 195 7.37 13.83 14.01
CA ILE A 195 8.63 14.26 14.68
C ILE A 195 9.87 14.14 13.77
N TYR A 196 9.68 13.99 12.46
CA TYR A 196 10.75 13.94 11.44
C TYR A 196 11.86 12.92 11.72
N ARG A 197 11.46 11.73 12.19
CA ARG A 197 12.40 10.67 12.59
C ARG A 197 13.05 9.95 11.41
N GLY A 198 12.42 9.94 10.23
CA GLY A 198 12.94 9.27 9.02
C GLY A 198 12.57 7.80 8.86
N PHE A 199 11.92 7.21 9.86
CA PHE A 199 11.58 5.78 9.92
C PHE A 199 10.26 5.43 9.22
N CYS A 200 9.83 6.20 8.23
CA CYS A 200 8.55 6.00 7.55
C CYS A 200 8.46 4.60 6.94
N LEU A 201 9.57 4.13 6.35
CA LEU A 201 9.67 2.82 5.72
C LEU A 201 9.92 1.66 6.71
N GLN A 202 10.06 1.96 8.00
CA GLN A 202 10.45 1.03 9.06
C GLN A 202 9.41 0.94 10.19
N GLY A 203 8.20 1.47 9.95
CA GLY A 203 7.17 1.56 10.98
C GLY A 203 7.23 2.89 11.74
N CYS A 204 6.11 3.62 11.73
CA CYS A 204 6.00 4.88 12.45
C CYS A 204 5.60 4.63 13.91
N LYS A 205 6.60 4.47 14.80
CA LYS A 205 6.39 4.23 16.23
C LYS A 205 5.48 5.25 16.93
N VAL A 206 5.48 6.50 16.47
CA VAL A 206 4.69 7.59 17.09
C VAL A 206 3.25 7.68 16.56
N GLY A 207 2.85 6.88 15.57
CA GLY A 207 1.48 6.94 15.02
C GLY A 207 1.15 8.17 14.16
N ALA A 208 2.15 8.98 13.78
CA ALA A 208 1.94 10.17 12.95
C ALA A 208 1.73 9.88 11.45
N LYS A 209 2.24 8.75 10.96
CA LYS A 209 2.09 8.31 9.56
C LYS A 209 0.84 7.46 9.42
N ALA A 210 0.00 7.77 8.44
CA ALA A 210 -1.20 6.99 8.19
C ALA A 210 -0.87 5.54 7.82
N SER A 211 -1.61 4.63 8.43
CA SER A 211 -1.72 3.22 8.08
C SER A 211 -3.13 2.77 8.46
N THR A 212 -3.65 1.70 7.87
CA THR A 212 -4.97 1.21 8.30
C THR A 212 -4.97 0.72 9.75
N LEU A 213 -3.83 0.26 10.29
CA LEU A 213 -3.64 -0.04 11.70
C LEU A 213 -3.93 1.17 12.62
N ILE A 214 -3.52 2.36 12.21
CA ILE A 214 -3.68 3.60 13.00
C ILE A 214 -5.02 4.31 12.71
N THR A 215 -5.59 4.12 11.52
CA THR A 215 -6.73 4.94 11.04
C THR A 215 -8.04 4.16 11.00
N HIS A 216 -8.14 3.17 10.11
CA HIS A 216 -9.41 2.52 9.79
C HIS A 216 -9.73 1.36 10.75
N VAL A 217 -8.72 0.60 11.15
CA VAL A 217 -8.88 -0.57 12.02
C VAL A 217 -9.45 -0.20 13.40
N PRO A 218 -8.94 0.82 14.11
CA PRO A 218 -9.50 1.21 15.41
C PRO A 218 -10.98 1.59 15.28
N ASP A 219 -11.34 2.36 14.27
CA ASP A 219 -12.73 2.75 14.01
C ASP A 219 -13.62 1.56 13.61
N ALA A 220 -13.11 0.58 12.85
CA ALA A 220 -13.83 -0.65 12.56
C ALA A 220 -14.17 -1.42 13.86
N ILE A 221 -13.21 -1.48 14.80
CA ILE A 221 -13.39 -2.17 16.08
C ILE A 221 -14.43 -1.44 16.95
N THR A 222 -14.44 -0.10 16.98
CA THR A 222 -15.45 0.66 17.73
C THR A 222 -16.85 0.45 17.17
N HIS A 223 -16.97 0.16 15.87
CA HIS A 223 -18.22 -0.20 15.20
C HIS A 223 -18.51 -1.71 15.17
N GLY A 224 -17.78 -2.51 15.95
CA GLY A 224 -18.13 -3.91 16.21
C GLY A 224 -17.46 -4.96 15.32
N ALA A 225 -16.49 -4.58 14.47
CA ALA A 225 -15.68 -5.56 13.75
C ALA A 225 -14.84 -6.41 14.71
N GLU A 226 -14.64 -7.68 14.35
CA GLU A 226 -13.62 -8.56 14.96
C GLU A 226 -12.42 -8.65 14.02
N ILE A 227 -11.20 -8.58 14.57
CA ILE A 227 -9.97 -8.89 13.84
C ILE A 227 -9.28 -10.07 14.50
N ARG A 228 -9.07 -11.13 13.73
CA ARG A 228 -8.33 -12.31 14.15
C ARG A 228 -6.92 -12.24 13.55
N ALA A 229 -5.99 -11.74 14.35
CA ALA A 229 -4.58 -11.81 14.02
C ALA A 229 -4.05 -13.25 14.12
N HIS A 230 -2.90 -13.52 13.50
CA HIS A 230 -2.31 -14.85 13.37
C HIS A 230 -3.29 -15.90 12.83
N SER A 231 -4.14 -15.50 11.88
CA SER A 231 -5.16 -16.31 11.24
C SER A 231 -4.95 -16.34 9.74
N MET A 232 -4.19 -17.33 9.27
CA MET A 232 -3.83 -17.47 7.86
C MET A 232 -4.92 -18.18 7.08
N ALA A 233 -5.58 -17.48 6.16
CA ALA A 233 -6.57 -18.08 5.27
C ALA A 233 -5.92 -19.10 4.33
N ALA A 234 -6.49 -20.30 4.31
CA ALA A 234 -5.99 -21.43 3.54
C ALA A 234 -6.84 -21.73 2.31
N ARG A 235 -8.17 -21.67 2.45
CA ARG A 235 -9.12 -22.02 1.40
C ARG A 235 -10.47 -21.34 1.61
N ILE A 236 -11.12 -20.94 0.53
CA ILE A 236 -12.53 -20.52 0.52
C ILE A 236 -13.39 -21.72 0.15
N SER A 237 -14.45 -21.97 0.92
CA SER A 237 -15.40 -23.06 0.68
C SER A 237 -16.67 -22.55 0.01
N LEU A 238 -17.20 -23.33 -0.93
CA LEU A 238 -18.48 -23.08 -1.58
C LEU A 238 -19.52 -24.11 -1.14
N ARG A 239 -20.78 -23.70 -1.13
CA ARG A 239 -21.95 -24.57 -1.00
C ARG A 239 -22.28 -25.19 -2.36
N THR A 240 -23.22 -26.15 -2.35
CA THR A 240 -23.70 -26.84 -3.56
C THR A 240 -24.40 -25.91 -4.56
N ASP A 241 -24.92 -24.77 -4.11
CA ASP A 241 -25.54 -23.73 -4.96
C ASP A 241 -24.50 -22.80 -5.62
N GLY A 242 -23.21 -23.05 -5.43
CA GLY A 242 -22.11 -22.26 -5.97
C GLY A 242 -21.84 -20.95 -5.21
N ARG A 243 -22.55 -20.66 -4.12
CA ARG A 243 -22.27 -19.51 -3.25
C ARG A 243 -21.25 -19.86 -2.18
N VAL A 244 -20.59 -18.85 -1.64
CA VAL A 244 -19.65 -19.00 -0.51
C VAL A 244 -20.35 -19.60 0.71
N ASP A 245 -19.68 -20.55 1.36
CA ASP A 245 -20.05 -21.06 2.69
C ASP A 245 -19.21 -20.40 3.80
N GLY A 246 -17.92 -20.18 3.53
CA GLY A 246 -16.98 -19.64 4.51
C GLY A 246 -15.52 -19.80 4.12
N VAL A 247 -14.65 -19.62 5.11
CA VAL A 247 -13.19 -19.63 4.94
C VAL A 247 -12.56 -20.60 5.93
N ILE A 248 -11.75 -21.52 5.41
CA ILE A 248 -10.85 -22.37 6.19
C ILE A 248 -9.56 -21.60 6.43
N TYR A 249 -9.12 -21.52 7.68
CA TYR A 249 -7.91 -20.80 8.09
C TYR A 249 -7.18 -21.54 9.22
N TYR A 250 -5.91 -21.24 9.41
CA TYR A 250 -5.10 -21.77 10.51
C TYR A 250 -4.86 -20.67 11.55
N ASP A 251 -5.14 -20.98 12.82
CA ASP A 251 -4.88 -20.08 13.94
C ASP A 251 -3.39 -20.05 14.33
N ARG A 252 -3.02 -19.27 15.36
CA ARG A 252 -1.62 -19.08 15.78
C ARG A 252 -0.90 -20.39 16.15
N ASN A 253 -1.66 -21.43 16.52
CA ASN A 253 -1.13 -22.73 16.91
C ASN A 253 -1.10 -23.72 15.74
N GLY A 254 -1.43 -23.26 14.53
CA GLY A 254 -1.56 -24.11 13.34
C GLY A 254 -2.83 -24.97 13.36
N LYS A 255 -3.79 -24.71 14.25
CA LYS A 255 -5.03 -25.48 14.28
C LYS A 255 -5.98 -24.95 13.21
N GLU A 256 -6.52 -25.88 12.42
CA GLU A 256 -7.54 -25.57 11.41
C GLU A 256 -8.82 -25.07 12.07
N ARG A 257 -9.39 -24.02 11.47
CA ARG A 257 -10.63 -23.36 11.85
C ARG A 257 -11.45 -23.09 10.61
N PHE A 258 -12.74 -22.88 10.82
CA PHE A 258 -13.66 -22.49 9.77
C PHE A 258 -14.46 -21.27 10.23
N GLN A 259 -14.54 -20.23 9.40
CA GLN A 259 -15.40 -19.06 9.63
C GLN A 259 -16.49 -19.03 8.56
N ARG A 260 -17.75 -19.20 8.96
CA ARG A 260 -18.89 -19.08 8.06
C ARG A 260 -19.12 -17.62 7.69
N ALA A 261 -19.42 -17.33 6.42
CA ALA A 261 -19.70 -15.97 5.98
C ALA A 261 -20.65 -15.93 4.79
N ARG A 262 -21.51 -14.91 4.73
CA ARG A 262 -22.41 -14.69 3.58
C ARG A 262 -21.66 -14.12 2.38
N CYS A 263 -20.59 -13.37 2.63
CA CYS A 263 -19.69 -12.82 1.63
C CYS A 263 -18.23 -12.93 2.10
N VAL A 264 -17.31 -13.24 1.19
CA VAL A 264 -15.88 -13.25 1.44
C VAL A 264 -15.22 -12.22 0.53
N ILE A 265 -14.43 -11.34 1.14
CA ILE A 265 -13.65 -10.31 0.44
C ILE A 265 -12.19 -10.72 0.54
N VAL A 266 -11.52 -10.87 -0.61
CA VAL A 266 -10.10 -11.24 -0.65
C VAL A 266 -9.25 -10.00 -0.90
N SER A 267 -8.45 -9.61 0.09
CA SER A 267 -7.56 -8.44 0.07
C SER A 267 -6.13 -8.80 0.46
N GLY A 268 -5.64 -9.95 -0.02
CA GLY A 268 -4.29 -10.46 0.21
C GLY A 268 -3.25 -9.91 -0.78
N TYR A 269 -3.31 -8.64 -1.17
CA TYR A 269 -2.38 -8.01 -2.14
C TYR A 269 -2.16 -8.80 -3.46
N ALA A 270 -1.15 -8.42 -4.25
CA ALA A 270 -0.88 -8.97 -5.58
C ALA A 270 -0.47 -10.46 -5.62
N ILE A 271 0.01 -11.05 -4.50
CA ILE A 271 0.50 -12.44 -4.48
C ILE A 271 -0.38 -13.36 -3.62
N GLU A 272 -0.79 -12.95 -2.41
CA GLU A 272 -1.60 -13.82 -1.54
C GLU A 272 -3.05 -13.94 -2.03
N THR A 273 -3.59 -12.93 -2.71
CA THR A 273 -4.92 -13.01 -3.36
C THR A 273 -4.97 -14.14 -4.41
N PRO A 274 -4.14 -14.14 -5.47
CA PRO A 274 -4.17 -15.23 -6.44
C PRO A 274 -3.77 -16.57 -5.81
N ARG A 275 -2.80 -16.61 -4.88
CA ARG A 275 -2.45 -17.87 -4.19
C ARG A 275 -3.66 -18.47 -3.47
N LEU A 276 -4.40 -17.69 -2.70
CA LEU A 276 -5.58 -18.19 -1.99
C LEU A 276 -6.67 -18.67 -2.96
N LEU A 277 -6.95 -17.90 -4.00
CA LEU A 277 -7.97 -18.26 -4.99
C LEU A 277 -7.60 -19.53 -5.77
N LEU A 278 -6.31 -19.71 -6.12
CA LEU A 278 -5.77 -20.94 -6.70
C LEU A 278 -5.88 -22.13 -5.73
N ASN A 279 -5.51 -21.94 -4.46
CA ASN A 279 -5.64 -22.95 -3.40
C ASN A 279 -7.09 -23.30 -3.03
N SER A 280 -8.05 -22.53 -3.56
CA SER A 280 -9.48 -22.72 -3.36
C SER A 280 -10.16 -23.50 -4.50
N ALA A 281 -9.38 -24.16 -5.36
CA ALA A 281 -9.93 -25.07 -6.37
C ALA A 281 -10.90 -26.10 -5.76
N CYS A 282 -12.05 -26.28 -6.41
CA CYS A 282 -13.12 -27.17 -5.98
C CYS A 282 -13.91 -27.67 -7.20
N PRO A 283 -14.88 -28.61 -7.05
CA PRO A 283 -15.77 -28.99 -8.15
C PRO A 283 -16.41 -27.75 -8.82
N GLY A 284 -16.38 -27.69 -10.16
CA GLY A 284 -16.79 -26.51 -10.95
C GLY A 284 -15.71 -25.43 -11.13
N TYR A 285 -14.66 -25.42 -10.30
CA TYR A 285 -13.56 -24.46 -10.33
C TYR A 285 -12.20 -25.16 -10.20
N ALA A 286 -11.93 -26.12 -11.09
CA ALA A 286 -10.75 -27.00 -11.01
C ALA A 286 -9.40 -26.26 -11.06
N HIS A 287 -9.38 -25.04 -11.62
CA HIS A 287 -8.18 -24.22 -11.76
C HIS A 287 -8.16 -23.02 -10.81
N GLY A 288 -8.88 -23.11 -9.69
CA GLY A 288 -9.01 -22.04 -8.69
C GLY A 288 -10.31 -21.25 -8.82
N LEU A 289 -10.76 -20.69 -7.71
CA LEU A 289 -11.96 -19.83 -7.69
C LEU A 289 -11.72 -18.55 -8.48
N ALA A 290 -12.79 -18.07 -9.15
CA ALA A 290 -12.77 -16.86 -9.96
C ALA A 290 -11.71 -16.85 -11.09
N ASN A 291 -11.35 -18.03 -11.61
CA ASN A 291 -10.34 -18.18 -12.68
C ASN A 291 -10.92 -18.65 -14.03
N SER A 292 -12.18 -18.34 -14.34
CA SER A 292 -12.80 -18.74 -15.63
C SER A 292 -12.14 -18.08 -16.84
N SER A 293 -11.54 -16.90 -16.68
CA SER A 293 -10.75 -16.22 -17.70
C SER A 293 -9.37 -16.83 -17.93
N GLY A 294 -8.90 -17.70 -17.01
CA GLY A 294 -7.53 -18.21 -17.02
C GLY A 294 -6.46 -17.14 -16.74
N THR A 295 -6.85 -15.98 -16.18
CA THR A 295 -5.94 -14.84 -15.93
C THR A 295 -5.52 -14.69 -14.48
N LEU A 296 -6.04 -15.51 -13.55
CA LEU A 296 -5.69 -15.43 -12.15
C LEU A 296 -4.17 -15.60 -11.94
N GLY A 297 -3.55 -14.64 -11.25
CA GLY A 297 -2.10 -14.63 -11.01
C GLY A 297 -1.25 -14.19 -12.21
N LYS A 298 -1.86 -13.80 -13.34
CA LYS A 298 -1.18 -13.20 -14.50
C LYS A 298 -1.21 -11.67 -14.42
N TYR A 299 -0.44 -11.02 -15.29
CA TYR A 299 -0.32 -9.55 -15.38
C TYR A 299 0.20 -8.91 -14.09
N LEU A 300 1.08 -9.61 -13.37
CA LEU A 300 1.80 -9.02 -12.25
C LEU A 300 2.64 -7.84 -12.75
N MET A 301 2.36 -6.66 -12.23
CA MET A 301 3.09 -5.42 -12.54
C MET A 301 3.78 -4.90 -11.30
N ALA A 302 4.94 -4.29 -11.50
CA ALA A 302 5.68 -3.55 -10.49
C ALA A 302 6.16 -2.23 -11.10
N GLN A 303 6.39 -1.22 -10.27
CA GLN A 303 7.05 0.00 -10.69
C GLN A 303 8.56 -0.22 -10.63
N ALA A 304 9.20 -0.22 -11.79
CA ALA A 304 10.66 -0.16 -11.87
C ALA A 304 11.09 1.28 -11.54
N GLY A 305 12.00 1.42 -10.57
CA GLY A 305 12.51 2.72 -10.15
C GLY A 305 14.02 2.72 -10.11
N ASN A 306 14.63 3.65 -10.84
CA ASN A 306 16.06 3.90 -10.77
C ASN A 306 16.37 4.87 -9.64
N VAL A 307 17.33 4.53 -8.79
CA VAL A 307 17.82 5.43 -7.73
C VAL A 307 19.11 6.08 -8.22
N VAL A 308 19.10 7.41 -8.32
CA VAL A 308 20.29 8.21 -8.61
C VAL A 308 20.78 8.83 -7.31
N ALA A 309 22.05 8.59 -6.98
CA ALA A 309 22.71 9.17 -5.81
C ALA A 309 23.83 10.11 -6.24
N GLY A 310 24.00 11.20 -5.49
CA GLY A 310 25.06 12.19 -5.71
C GLY A 310 25.76 12.54 -4.40
N ARG A 311 27.03 12.91 -4.48
CA ARG A 311 27.80 13.44 -3.34
C ARG A 311 27.81 14.96 -3.41
N PHE A 312 27.50 15.59 -2.28
CA PHE A 312 27.45 17.04 -2.14
C PHE A 312 28.52 17.52 -1.14
N PRO A 313 29.05 18.75 -1.29
CA PRO A 313 29.92 19.34 -0.28
C PRO A 313 29.20 19.55 1.06
N ASP A 314 27.92 19.91 0.99
CA ASP A 314 27.06 20.11 2.16
C ASP A 314 26.56 18.77 2.72
N LEU A 315 26.40 18.70 4.05
CA LEU A 315 25.81 17.55 4.70
C LEU A 315 24.31 17.44 4.37
N ILE A 316 23.95 16.43 3.58
CA ILE A 316 22.56 16.10 3.27
C ILE A 316 22.09 14.92 4.14
N ARG A 317 21.15 15.19 5.05
CA ARG A 317 20.55 14.15 5.90
C ARG A 317 19.40 13.44 5.17
N LEU A 318 19.75 12.44 4.35
CA LEU A 318 18.80 11.65 3.54
C LEU A 318 17.68 10.99 4.36
N TYR A 319 17.98 10.65 5.62
CA TYR A 319 17.09 9.98 6.56
C TYR A 319 16.21 10.95 7.37
N LYS A 320 16.06 12.22 6.95
CA LYS A 320 15.22 13.21 7.65
C LYS A 320 14.11 13.70 6.74
N ALA A 321 12.94 13.95 7.36
CA ALA A 321 11.67 14.26 6.70
C ALA A 321 11.01 13.08 5.96
N PRO A 322 9.73 13.21 5.55
CA PRO A 322 9.07 12.19 4.74
C PRO A 322 9.90 11.84 3.49
N PRO A 323 10.00 10.56 3.08
CA PRO A 323 10.86 10.16 1.96
C PRO A 323 10.50 10.85 0.63
N ALA A 324 9.22 10.90 0.28
CA ALA A 324 8.71 11.58 -0.92
C ALA A 324 8.43 13.06 -0.62
N HIS A 325 9.50 13.80 -0.33
CA HIS A 325 9.42 15.19 0.10
C HIS A 325 9.27 16.17 -1.06
N ALA A 326 9.90 15.91 -2.19
CA ALA A 326 9.76 16.73 -3.38
C ALA A 326 9.74 15.83 -4.62
N LEU A 327 9.05 16.29 -5.66
CA LEU A 327 8.89 15.53 -6.90
C LEU A 327 8.64 16.42 -8.11
N SER A 328 8.78 15.82 -9.28
CA SER A 328 8.36 16.33 -10.58
C SER A 328 7.65 15.22 -11.35
N GLU A 329 6.45 15.52 -11.86
CA GLU A 329 5.73 14.69 -12.83
C GLU A 329 5.74 15.32 -14.23
N GLU A 330 6.68 16.25 -14.49
CA GLU A 330 6.80 16.90 -15.80
C GLU A 330 7.05 15.92 -16.94
N PHE A 331 7.64 14.76 -16.63
CA PHE A 331 7.96 13.71 -17.59
C PHE A 331 6.97 12.55 -17.57
N TYR A 332 5.80 12.69 -16.93
CA TYR A 332 4.84 11.60 -16.68
C TYR A 332 4.10 11.13 -17.94
N GLU A 333 3.66 12.08 -18.78
CA GLU A 333 2.91 11.78 -19.99
C GLU A 333 3.81 11.27 -21.12
N THR A 334 3.21 10.54 -22.06
CA THR A 334 3.88 10.14 -23.29
C THR A 334 4.35 11.36 -24.06
N ASP A 335 5.60 11.34 -24.49
CA ASP A 335 6.23 12.35 -25.33
C ASP A 335 6.61 11.70 -26.66
N PRO A 336 5.96 12.04 -27.79
CA PRO A 336 6.23 11.44 -29.09
C PRO A 336 7.67 11.62 -29.60
N HIS A 337 8.46 12.49 -28.98
CA HIS A 337 9.88 12.66 -29.30
C HIS A 337 10.78 11.64 -28.60
N ARG A 338 10.24 10.80 -27.70
CA ARG A 338 10.94 9.71 -27.02
C ARG A 338 10.64 8.39 -27.70
N ASP A 339 11.53 7.41 -27.51
CA ASP A 339 11.43 6.07 -28.09
C ASP A 339 10.64 5.07 -27.23
N PHE A 340 9.93 5.56 -26.21
CA PHE A 340 9.08 4.75 -25.34
C PHE A 340 7.73 5.44 -25.08
N ALA A 341 6.70 4.62 -24.89
CA ALA A 341 5.39 5.08 -24.45
C ALA A 341 5.40 5.38 -22.94
N ARG A 342 4.52 6.29 -22.52
CA ARG A 342 4.42 6.75 -21.13
C ARG A 342 5.67 7.49 -20.68
N GLY A 343 5.72 7.77 -19.39
CA GLY A 343 6.75 8.59 -18.80
C GLY A 343 7.15 8.12 -17.42
N PHE A 344 7.79 9.01 -16.69
CA PHE A 344 8.27 8.77 -15.34
C PHE A 344 8.10 10.01 -14.46
N ALA A 345 8.06 9.79 -13.16
CA ALA A 345 8.17 10.84 -12.17
C ALA A 345 9.56 10.81 -11.55
N ILE A 346 10.06 11.99 -11.18
CA ILE A 346 11.25 12.13 -10.36
C ILE A 346 10.76 12.43 -8.95
N GLN A 347 11.19 11.67 -7.96
CA GLN A 347 10.87 11.94 -6.57
C GLN A 347 12.09 11.75 -5.69
N THR A 348 12.14 12.48 -4.58
CA THR A 348 13.12 12.19 -3.53
C THR A 348 12.83 10.83 -2.90
N VAL A 349 13.90 10.15 -2.50
CA VAL A 349 13.86 8.99 -1.63
C VAL A 349 14.76 9.25 -0.42
N GLY A 350 14.50 8.56 0.69
CA GLY A 350 15.27 8.71 1.92
C GLY A 350 15.60 7.37 2.55
N PRO A 351 16.52 6.58 1.97
CA PRO A 351 16.93 5.32 2.58
C PRO A 351 17.65 5.58 3.90
N LEU A 352 17.44 4.69 4.87
CA LEU A 352 18.25 4.60 6.07
C LEU A 352 19.62 3.93 5.74
N PRO A 353 20.63 4.00 6.63
CA PRO A 353 22.00 3.59 6.31
C PRO A 353 22.17 2.15 5.78
N ILE A 354 21.45 1.16 6.31
CA ILE A 354 21.56 -0.24 5.84
C ILE A 354 20.96 -0.36 4.44
N ALA A 355 19.78 0.21 4.19
CA ALA A 355 19.14 0.23 2.89
C ALA A 355 20.02 0.96 1.86
N PHE A 356 20.63 2.08 2.24
CA PHE A 356 21.56 2.81 1.38
C PHE A 356 22.80 1.96 1.05
N ALA A 357 23.43 1.34 2.05
CA ALA A 357 24.59 0.47 1.83
C ALA A 357 24.26 -0.71 0.90
N LYS A 358 23.11 -1.36 1.08
CA LYS A 358 22.63 -2.42 0.17
C LYS A 358 22.44 -1.94 -1.25
N GLN A 359 21.86 -0.75 -1.44
CA GLN A 359 21.71 -0.14 -2.76
C GLN A 359 23.06 0.12 -3.42
N MET A 360 24.06 0.59 -2.66
CA MET A 360 25.41 0.82 -3.19
C MET A 360 26.12 -0.48 -3.58
N ILE A 361 25.98 -1.55 -2.79
CA ILE A 361 26.52 -2.87 -3.11
C ILE A 361 25.88 -3.43 -4.39
N ALA A 362 24.55 -3.39 -4.48
CA ALA A 362 23.82 -3.83 -5.66
C ALA A 362 24.22 -3.03 -6.92
N ALA A 363 24.44 -1.72 -6.79
CA ALA A 363 24.85 -0.86 -7.88
C ALA A 363 26.24 -1.20 -8.46
N VAL A 364 27.13 -1.81 -7.66
CA VAL A 364 28.45 -2.26 -8.12
C VAL A 364 28.49 -3.74 -8.52
N GLY A 365 27.32 -4.41 -8.55
CA GLY A 365 27.19 -5.81 -8.96
C GLY A 365 27.81 -6.83 -7.98
N ALA A 366 27.96 -6.44 -6.70
CA ALA A 366 28.57 -7.26 -5.65
C ALA A 366 27.54 -8.03 -4.82
#